data_AF-A0A554QEU0-F1
#
_entry.id   AF-A0A554QEU0-F1
#
_cell.length_a   1.000
_cell.length_b   1.000
_cell.length_c   1.000
_cell.angle_alpha   90.00
_cell.angle_beta   90.00
_cell.angle_gamma   90.00
#
_symmetry.space_group_name_H-M   'P 1'
#
loop_
_entity.id
_entity.type
_entity.pdbx_description
1 polymer ?
#
loop_
_entity_poly.entity_id
_entity_poly.type
_entity_poly.pdbx_seq_one_letter_code
_entity_poly.pdbx_strand_id
1 'polypeptide(L)' 'MQTELLNRKRWKTRIELANAMFEYLEIFHNRQRRHSALGMLTPIEFENVHFTRQPVA' A
#
# COMPACT_ATOMS: atom_id res chain seq x y z
N MET A 1 -6.27 -5.95 1.47
CA MET A 1 -7.28 -4.93 1.83
C MET A 1 -8.62 -5.54 2.26
N GLN A 2 -9.32 -6.31 1.41
CA GLN A 2 -10.67 -6.82 1.76
C GLN A 2 -10.71 -7.61 3.08
N THR A 3 -9.91 -8.67 3.20
CA THR A 3 -9.87 -9.53 4.40
C THR A 3 -9.10 -8.90 5.55
N GLU A 4 -8.06 -8.12 5.24
CA GLU A 4 -7.12 -7.60 6.22
C GLU A 4 -7.55 -6.28 6.86
N LEU A 5 -8.45 -5.52 6.22
CA LEU A 5 -8.96 -4.24 6.68
C LEU A 5 -10.49 -4.22 6.66
N LEU A 6 -11.09 -4.32 5.46
CA LEU A 6 -12.52 -4.02 5.27
C LEU A 6 -13.43 -4.94 6.07
N ASN A 7 -13.12 -6.24 6.08
CA ASN A 7 -13.90 -7.28 6.76
C ASN A 7 -13.54 -7.45 8.24
N ARG A 8 -12.56 -6.70 8.77
CA ARG A 8 -12.10 -6.87 10.16
C ARG A 8 -13.10 -6.36 11.19
N LYS A 9 -13.90 -5.37 10.82
CA LYS A 9 -14.93 -4.78 11.68
C LYS A 9 -16.02 -4.12 10.85
N ARG A 10 -17.14 -3.81 11.50
CA ARG A 10 -18.14 -2.90 10.92
C ARG A 10 -17.69 -1.45 11.09
N TRP A 11 -17.86 -0.65 10.04
CA TRP A 11 -17.53 0.76 10.00
C TRP A 11 -18.79 1.59 10.29
N LYS A 12 -18.68 2.59 11.15
CA LYS A 12 -19.85 3.40 11.53
C LYS A 12 -20.17 4.44 10.46
N THR A 13 -19.14 4.97 9.81
CA THR A 13 -19.28 6.00 8.78
C THR A 13 -18.37 5.73 7.59
N ARG A 14 -18.73 6.32 6.45
CA ARG A 14 -17.88 6.30 5.25
C ARG A 14 -16.56 7.05 5.45
N ILE A 15 -16.55 8.08 6.30
CA ILE A 15 -15.35 8.86 6.63
C ILE A 15 -14.36 8.01 7.43
N GLU A 16 -14.84 7.29 8.45
CA GLU A 16 -14.01 6.37 9.23
C GLU A 16 -13.37 5.31 8.31
N LEU A 17 -14.18 4.73 7.43
CA LEU A 17 -13.70 3.77 6.44
C LEU A 17 -12.65 4.39 5.51
N ALA A 18 -12.92 5.57 4.95
CA ALA A 18 -11.99 6.25 4.05
C ALA A 18 -10.63 6.53 4.70
N ASN A 19 -10.63 7.02 5.95
CA ASN A 19 -9.40 7.25 6.71
C ASN A 19 -8.61 5.96 6.93
N ALA A 20 -9.29 4.87 7.30
CA ALA A 20 -8.63 3.58 7.49
C ALA A 20 -8.10 2.97 6.18
N MET A 21 -8.79 3.19 5.07
CA MET A 21 -8.30 2.80 3.74
C MET A 21 -7.06 3.60 3.35
N PHE A 22 -7.07 4.91 3.59
CA PHE A 22 -5.91 5.77 3.33
C PHE A 22 -4.69 5.32 4.15
N GLU A 23 -4.87 5.12 5.46
CA GLU A 23 -3.79 4.65 6.34
C GLU A 23 -3.25 3.29 5.90
N TYR A 24 -4.15 2.36 5.55
CA TYR A 24 -3.75 1.05 5.05
C TYR A 24 -2.96 1.13 3.74
N LEU A 25 -3.37 1.98 2.80
CA LEU A 25 -2.69 2.12 1.51
C LEU A 25 -1.34 2.83 1.67
N GLU A 26 -1.32 4.00 2.30
CA GLU A 26 -0.12 4.83 2.36
C GLU A 26 0.92 4.31 3.35
N ILE A 27 0.49 3.85 4.52
CA ILE A 27 1.43 3.45 5.58
C ILE A 27 1.75 1.97 5.49
N PHE A 28 0.73 1.12 5.43
CA PHE A 28 0.98 -0.32 5.47
C PHE A 28 1.33 -0.87 4.09
N HIS A 29 0.49 -0.67 3.07
CA HIS A 29 0.65 -1.29 1.76
C HIS A 29 1.87 -0.74 1.00
N ASN A 30 1.94 0.58 0.81
CA ASN A 30 2.98 1.20 -0.02
C ASN A 30 4.35 1.20 0.66
N ARG A 31 4.42 1.36 2.00
CA ARG A 31 5.68 1.58 2.73
C ARG A 31 6.18 0.39 3.53
N GLN A 32 5.34 -0.58 3.89
CA GLN A 32 5.73 -1.65 4.82
C GLN A 32 5.50 -3.05 4.26
N ARG A 33 4.46 -3.24 3.45
CA ARG A 33 4.10 -4.56 2.92
C ARG A 33 5.05 -4.96 1.82
N ARG A 34 5.76 -6.06 2.03
CA ARG A 34 6.61 -6.68 1.02
C ARG A 34 5.80 -7.61 0.12
N HIS A 35 6.08 -7.55 -1.17
CA HIS A 35 5.40 -8.34 -2.19
C HIS A 35 6.38 -9.31 -2.85
N SER A 36 6.06 -10.60 -2.86
CA SER A 36 6.88 -11.62 -3.54
C SER A 36 7.02 -11.34 -5.03
N ALA A 37 5.97 -10.83 -5.67
CA ALA A 37 5.99 -10.39 -7.07
C ALA A 37 6.96 -9.22 -7.34
N LEU A 38 7.30 -8.43 -6.31
CA LEU A 38 8.25 -7.33 -6.38
C LEU A 38 9.63 -7.74 -5.84
N GLY A 39 9.93 -9.04 -5.73
CA GLY A 39 11.20 -9.51 -5.20
C GLY A 39 11.36 -9.26 -3.69
N MET A 40 10.24 -9.30 -2.93
CA MET A 40 10.18 -8.97 -1.51
C MET A 40 10.49 -7.50 -1.17
N LEU A 41 10.32 -6.61 -2.14
CA LEU A 41 10.32 -5.15 -1.93
C LEU A 41 8.91 -4.66 -1.59
N THR A 42 8.85 -3.52 -0.93
CA THR A 42 7.62 -2.70 -0.84
C THR A 42 7.36 -1.98 -2.16
N PRO A 43 6.12 -1.54 -2.44
CA PRO A 43 5.81 -0.78 -3.65
C PRO A 43 6.71 0.45 -3.83
N ILE A 44 6.94 1.23 -2.76
CA ILE A 44 7.82 2.41 -2.83
C ILE A 44 9.28 2.03 -3.08
N GLU A 45 9.79 0.98 -2.43
CA GLU A 45 11.15 0.51 -2.70
C GLU A 45 11.31 0.05 -4.15
N PHE A 46 10.32 -0.67 -4.68
CA PHE A 46 10.31 -1.10 -6.07
C PHE A 46 10.32 0.11 -7.01
N GLU A 47 9.40 1.06 -6.83
CA GLU A 47 9.37 2.29 -7.61
C GLU A 47 10.70 3.05 -7.55
N ASN A 48 11.30 3.22 -6.37
CA ASN A 48 12.59 3.89 -6.23
C ASN A 48 13.71 3.19 -7.02
N VAL A 49 13.76 1.85 -6.99
CA VAL A 49 14.76 1.07 -7.73
C VAL A 49 14.55 1.16 -9.25
N HIS A 50 13.29 1.25 -9.71
CA HIS A 50 12.94 1.23 -11.12
C HIS A 50 12.89 2.63 -11.77
N PHE A 51 12.46 3.66 -11.05
CA PHE A 51 12.48 5.05 -11.50
C PHE A 51 13.90 5.61 -11.57
N THR A 52 14.79 5.24 -10.64
CA THR A 52 16.22 5.64 -10.72
C THR A 52 16.94 4.98 -11.90
N ARG A 53 16.35 3.93 -12.50
CA ARG A 53 16.92 3.17 -13.63
C ARG A 53 16.42 3.61 -15.01
N GLN A 54 15.45 4.51 -15.10
CA GLN A 54 15.06 5.09 -16.39
C GLN A 54 15.93 6.31 -16.67
N PRO A 55 16.84 6.29 -17.68
CA PRO A 55 17.49 7.51 -18.12
C PRO A 55 16.39 8.44 -18.68
N VAL A 56 16.41 9.69 -18.24
CA VAL A 56 15.59 10.75 -18.81
C VAL A 56 15.97 10.82 -20.30
N ALA A 57 14.99 10.59 -21.17
CA ALA A 57 15.15 10.72 -22.62
C ALA A 57 15.25 12.20 -23.03
#